data_AF-A0AAC8W8X8-F1
#
_entry.id   AF-A0AAC8W8X8-F1
#
_cell.length_a   1.000
_cell.length_b   1.000
_cell.length_c   1.000
_cell.angle_alpha   90.00
_cell.angle_beta   90.00
_cell.angle_gamma   90.00
#
_symmetry.space_group_name_H-M   'P 1'
#
loop_
_entity.id
_entity.type
_entity.pdbx_description
1 polymer ?
#
loop_
_entity_poly.entity_id
_entity_poly.type
_entity_poly.pdbx_seq_one_letter_code
_entity_poly.pdbx_strand_id
1 'polypeptide(L)'
;MTTLTGCSQIHFGKDAVTIGNVKKEKSTKAKIKKAQSSSKKTAPKKKKVVKKKATKKKVKVPKKKIVSKWDIKKTQKLQKAVNQWGKAIGQSYRFYDGKRTLKTKNGPTYPDVLKKNRFLLNKKIIKVGYSPLGKNDYQYNVVAIANENFKSWHNTYLFCLMKDKSVILLDQSKNANPVMVKVVKDKKLNKDFSKIYTEK
;
A
#
# COMPACT_ATOMS: atom_id res chain seq x y z
N MET A 1 -42.85 36.57 -10.58
CA MET A 1 -42.60 35.62 -9.49
C MET A 1 -41.16 35.14 -9.57
N THR A 2 -40.58 34.94 -8.40
CA THR A 2 -39.17 35.04 -8.05
C THR A 2 -38.37 33.79 -8.42
N THR A 3 -37.20 33.98 -9.02
CA THR A 3 -36.15 32.96 -9.19
C THR A 3 -35.37 32.80 -7.88
N LEU A 4 -35.11 31.57 -7.43
CA LEU A 4 -34.09 31.30 -6.41
C LEU A 4 -33.40 29.95 -6.70
N THR A 5 -32.28 30.06 -7.40
CA THR A 5 -31.25 29.03 -7.53
C THR A 5 -30.28 29.19 -6.36
N GLY A 6 -30.26 28.23 -5.43
CA GLY A 6 -29.33 28.22 -4.29
C GLY A 6 -28.13 27.32 -4.54
N CYS A 7 -26.99 27.89 -4.93
CA CYS A 7 -25.69 27.21 -4.89
C CYS A 7 -25.00 27.50 -3.55
N SER A 8 -24.76 26.46 -2.75
CA SER A 8 -23.97 26.55 -1.53
C SER A 8 -22.48 26.65 -1.88
N GLN A 9 -21.88 27.77 -1.48
CA GLN A 9 -20.49 28.13 -1.71
C GLN A 9 -19.68 27.79 -0.46
N ILE A 10 -18.84 26.75 -0.54
CA ILE A 10 -17.92 26.38 0.54
C ILE A 10 -16.60 27.11 0.31
N HIS A 11 -16.31 28.08 1.18
CA HIS A 11 -15.00 28.71 1.27
C HIS A 11 -14.01 27.77 1.95
N PHE A 12 -12.93 27.41 1.25
CA PHE A 12 -11.74 26.85 1.87
C PHE A 12 -10.67 27.95 1.99
N GLY A 13 -10.24 28.18 3.24
CA GLY A 13 -9.20 29.13 3.60
C GLY A 13 -7.85 28.78 3.00
N LYS A 14 -7.11 29.83 2.67
CA LYS A 14 -5.71 29.83 2.24
C LYS A 14 -4.81 29.36 3.38
N ASP A 15 -4.30 28.13 3.28
CA ASP A 15 -3.04 27.74 3.91
C ASP A 15 -2.17 27.04 2.85
N ALA A 16 -1.43 27.86 2.10
CA ALA A 16 -0.41 27.40 1.18
C ALA A 16 0.82 26.92 1.96
N VAL A 17 1.00 25.60 2.09
CA VAL A 17 2.30 25.01 2.47
C VAL A 17 3.10 24.79 1.19
N THR A 18 3.96 25.75 0.89
CA THR A 18 4.97 25.68 -0.16
C THR A 18 6.04 24.65 0.22
N ILE A 19 6.14 23.54 -0.53
CA ILE A 19 7.35 22.71 -0.57
C ILE A 19 7.71 22.53 -2.04
N GLY A 20 8.52 23.44 -2.54
CA GLY A 20 9.19 23.31 -3.82
C GLY A 20 10.63 23.79 -3.66
N ASN A 21 11.59 22.90 -3.87
CA ASN A 21 12.97 23.26 -4.17
C ASN A 21 13.66 22.09 -4.89
N VAL A 22 13.61 22.07 -6.22
CA VAL A 22 14.72 21.56 -7.05
C VAL A 22 14.84 22.49 -8.26
N LYS A 23 16.02 23.07 -8.41
CA LYS A 23 16.43 24.06 -9.42
C LYS A 23 17.16 23.33 -10.55
N LYS A 24 16.90 23.68 -11.82
CA LYS A 24 17.91 23.62 -12.89
C LYS A 24 17.64 24.70 -13.94
N GLU A 25 18.75 25.34 -14.32
CA GLU A 25 18.99 26.52 -15.17
C GLU A 25 18.45 26.40 -16.62
N LYS A 26 18.39 27.40 -17.53
CA LYS A 26 19.31 28.53 -17.85
C LYS A 26 18.67 29.40 -18.97
N SER A 27 18.96 30.71 -19.02
CA SER A 27 19.09 31.62 -20.20
C SER A 27 18.75 33.08 -19.81
N THR A 28 19.74 33.92 -19.52
CA THR A 28 20.49 34.88 -20.37
C THR A 28 19.88 36.28 -20.53
N LYS A 29 20.63 37.27 -19.97
CA LYS A 29 21.06 38.56 -20.55
C LYS A 29 20.24 39.84 -20.25
N ALA A 30 20.77 40.67 -19.35
CA ALA A 30 21.13 42.11 -19.50
C ALA A 30 21.46 42.70 -18.10
N LYS A 31 22.70 43.12 -17.77
CA LYS A 31 23.31 44.48 -17.92
C LYS A 31 22.44 45.58 -17.22
N ILE A 32 22.87 46.50 -16.33
CA ILE A 32 24.17 47.06 -15.88
C ILE A 32 23.95 47.84 -14.55
N LYS A 33 25.05 48.08 -13.80
CA LYS A 33 25.38 49.16 -12.83
C LYS A 33 25.04 48.86 -11.36
N LYS A 34 25.98 48.69 -10.41
CA LYS A 34 27.28 49.30 -10.01
C LYS A 34 27.07 50.08 -8.69
N ALA A 35 28.08 49.93 -7.82
CA ALA A 35 28.37 50.60 -6.55
C ALA A 35 27.74 49.92 -5.31
N GLN A 36 28.45 49.25 -4.39
CA GLN A 36 29.71 49.52 -3.66
C GLN A 36 29.43 50.07 -2.25
N SER A 37 30.26 49.61 -1.30
CA SER A 37 30.43 50.01 0.11
C SER A 37 29.35 49.50 1.08
N SER A 38 29.64 48.58 2.00
CA SER A 38 30.50 48.69 3.20
C SER A 38 30.04 49.76 4.17
N SER A 39 29.49 49.37 5.32
CA SER A 39 29.98 49.79 6.64
C SER A 39 29.19 49.17 7.79
N LYS A 40 29.94 49.03 8.87
CA LYS A 40 29.77 48.29 10.11
C LYS A 40 29.17 49.22 11.19
N LYS A 41 28.76 48.62 12.32
CA LYS A 41 28.44 49.22 13.65
C LYS A 41 26.97 49.66 13.79
N THR A 42 26.26 49.51 14.91
CA THR A 42 26.54 49.02 16.27
C THR A 42 25.19 48.84 16.97
N ALA A 43 25.11 47.89 17.90
CA ALA A 43 23.93 47.66 18.76
C ALA A 43 23.64 48.84 19.73
N PRO A 44 22.43 48.88 20.30
CA PRO A 44 22.39 48.72 21.76
C PRO A 44 21.31 47.76 22.27
N LYS A 45 21.72 46.97 23.27
CA LYS A 45 20.94 46.02 24.07
C LYS A 45 19.84 46.71 24.88
N LYS A 46 18.61 46.15 24.91
CA LYS A 46 17.74 46.20 26.10
C LYS A 46 16.96 44.89 26.34
N LYS A 47 17.25 44.35 27.53
CA LYS A 47 16.43 43.57 28.49
C LYS A 47 15.85 42.19 28.09
N LYS A 48 16.45 41.16 28.72
CA LYS A 48 15.95 39.80 28.94
C LYS A 48 14.56 39.83 29.59
N VAL A 49 13.61 39.08 29.02
CA VAL A 49 12.46 38.51 29.74
C VAL A 49 12.57 36.99 29.63
N VAL A 50 12.85 36.34 30.75
CA VAL A 50 13.00 34.89 30.85
C VAL A 50 11.61 34.24 30.86
N LYS A 51 11.18 33.65 29.75
CA LYS A 51 10.02 32.73 29.71
C LYS A 51 10.50 31.32 30.09
N LYS A 52 10.11 30.85 31.28
CA LYS A 52 10.29 29.45 31.71
C LYS A 52 9.60 28.53 30.70
N LYS A 53 10.39 27.67 30.05
CA LYS A 53 9.91 26.64 29.11
C LYS A 53 9.50 25.42 29.93
N ALA A 54 8.21 25.16 30.04
CA ALA A 54 7.70 23.94 30.64
C ALA A 54 8.13 22.72 29.78
N THR A 55 9.06 21.92 30.31
CA THR A 55 9.47 20.65 29.71
C THR A 55 8.36 19.62 29.87
N LYS A 56 7.57 19.42 28.81
CA LYS A 56 6.66 18.27 28.69
C LYS A 56 7.50 16.99 28.63
N LYS A 57 7.51 16.20 29.71
CA LYS A 57 8.05 14.84 29.72
C LYS A 57 7.29 14.02 28.67
N LYS A 58 7.97 13.60 27.59
CA LYS A 58 7.44 12.61 26.65
C LYS A 58 7.37 11.27 27.39
N VAL A 59 6.17 10.89 27.82
CA VAL A 59 5.87 9.52 28.25
C VAL A 59 6.15 8.61 27.05
N LYS A 60 7.20 7.79 27.13
CA LYS A 60 7.47 6.73 26.15
C LYS A 60 6.41 5.65 26.36
N VAL A 61 5.32 5.73 25.60
CA VAL A 61 4.37 4.61 25.46
C VAL A 61 5.18 3.41 24.94
N PRO A 62 5.16 2.25 25.62
CA PRO A 62 5.89 1.08 25.14
C PRO A 62 5.35 0.69 23.77
N LYS A 63 6.22 0.70 22.75
CA LYS A 63 5.89 0.21 21.41
C LYS A 63 5.54 -1.26 21.54
N LYS A 64 4.26 -1.60 21.43
CA LYS A 64 3.76 -2.98 21.29
C LYS A 64 4.64 -3.67 20.24
N LYS A 65 5.40 -4.70 20.62
CA LYS A 65 6.22 -5.48 19.67
C LYS A 65 5.26 -6.04 18.63
N ILE A 66 5.35 -5.56 17.39
CA ILE A 66 4.60 -6.11 16.26
C ILE A 66 5.21 -7.48 15.98
N VAL A 67 4.52 -8.55 16.37
CA VAL A 67 4.93 -9.91 16.01
C VAL A 67 4.50 -10.14 14.57
N SER A 68 5.47 -10.09 13.65
CA SER A 68 5.26 -10.38 12.23
C SER A 68 5.11 -11.89 12.06
N LYS A 69 4.00 -12.34 11.46
CA LYS A 69 3.78 -13.77 11.15
C LYS A 69 4.28 -14.15 9.77
N TRP A 70 4.62 -13.14 8.96
CA TRP A 70 5.13 -13.29 7.61
C TRP A 70 6.33 -12.38 7.37
N ASP A 71 7.20 -12.76 6.45
CA ASP A 71 8.37 -11.97 6.08
C ASP A 71 8.74 -12.15 4.59
N ILE A 72 9.81 -11.46 4.19
CA ILE A 72 10.31 -11.49 2.80
C ILE A 72 10.89 -12.87 2.46
N LYS A 73 11.54 -13.56 3.41
CA LYS A 73 12.13 -14.88 3.17
C LYS A 73 11.04 -15.92 2.88
N LYS A 74 9.96 -15.92 3.65
CA LYS A 74 8.76 -16.73 3.41
C LYS A 74 8.12 -16.40 2.06
N THR A 75 8.04 -15.13 1.70
CA THR A 75 7.56 -14.72 0.36
C THR A 75 8.44 -15.29 -0.76
N GLN A 76 9.75 -15.24 -0.63
CA GLN A 76 10.68 -15.81 -1.62
C GLN A 76 10.55 -17.33 -1.73
N LYS A 77 10.43 -18.05 -0.60
CA LYS A 77 10.16 -19.49 -0.58
C LYS A 77 8.83 -19.82 -1.26
N LEU A 78 7.79 -19.02 -0.97
CA LEU A 78 6.48 -19.17 -1.58
C LEU A 78 6.52 -18.99 -3.09
N GLN A 79 7.21 -17.95 -3.57
CA GLN A 79 7.38 -17.72 -5.00
C GLN A 79 8.06 -18.91 -5.70
N LYS A 80 9.11 -19.49 -5.10
CA LYS A 80 9.74 -20.70 -5.63
C LYS A 80 8.78 -21.88 -5.68
N ALA A 81 8.04 -22.14 -4.59
CA ALA A 81 7.09 -23.24 -4.51
C ALA A 81 5.95 -23.10 -5.54
N VAL A 82 5.39 -21.88 -5.69
CA VAL A 82 4.33 -21.59 -6.66
C VAL A 82 4.83 -21.72 -8.09
N ASN A 83 6.06 -21.27 -8.39
CA ASN A 83 6.62 -21.42 -9.73
C ASN A 83 6.87 -22.90 -10.09
N GLN A 84 7.36 -23.70 -9.13
CA GLN A 84 7.54 -25.14 -9.34
C GLN A 84 6.20 -25.86 -9.54
N TRP A 85 5.20 -25.56 -8.69
CA TRP A 85 3.85 -26.10 -8.83
C TRP A 85 3.20 -25.68 -10.14
N GLY A 86 3.28 -24.39 -10.50
CA GLY A 86 2.77 -23.87 -11.76
C GLY A 86 3.39 -24.55 -12.97
N LYS A 87 4.73 -24.71 -12.99
CA LYS A 87 5.43 -25.38 -14.09
C LYS A 87 4.93 -26.81 -14.29
N ALA A 88 4.65 -27.55 -13.21
CA ALA A 88 4.12 -28.91 -13.28
C ALA A 88 2.73 -29.00 -13.94
N ILE A 89 1.98 -27.90 -13.97
CA ILE A 89 0.65 -27.82 -14.60
C ILE A 89 0.62 -26.86 -15.81
N GLY A 90 1.79 -26.51 -16.36
CA GLY A 90 1.91 -25.65 -17.54
C GLY A 90 1.57 -24.18 -17.31
N GLN A 91 1.82 -23.66 -16.11
CA GLN A 91 1.51 -22.29 -15.69
C GLN A 91 2.75 -21.56 -15.14
N SER A 92 2.85 -20.25 -15.41
CA SER A 92 3.88 -19.32 -14.99
C SER A 92 3.30 -18.08 -14.29
N TYR A 93 3.47 -18.02 -12.97
CA TYR A 93 2.87 -16.97 -12.16
C TYR A 93 3.74 -15.73 -11.99
N ARG A 94 3.16 -14.55 -12.23
CA ARG A 94 3.74 -13.26 -11.84
C ARG A 94 3.27 -12.86 -10.45
N PHE A 95 4.21 -12.67 -9.54
CA PHE A 95 3.94 -12.15 -8.19
C PHE A 95 3.83 -10.62 -8.19
N TYR A 96 2.98 -10.09 -7.31
CA TYR A 96 2.97 -8.67 -6.99
C TYR A 96 4.27 -8.30 -6.24
N ASP A 97 5.03 -7.36 -6.79
CA ASP A 97 6.34 -6.96 -6.28
C ASP A 97 6.28 -5.80 -5.25
N GLY A 98 5.08 -5.42 -4.81
CA GLY A 98 4.87 -4.27 -3.93
C GLY A 98 4.88 -2.92 -4.64
N LYS A 99 5.12 -2.88 -5.95
CA LYS A 99 5.24 -1.63 -6.73
C LYS A 99 4.31 -1.62 -7.95
N ARG A 100 4.47 -2.61 -8.84
CA ARG A 100 3.76 -2.71 -10.11
C ARG A 100 2.50 -3.55 -9.96
N THR A 101 1.36 -2.94 -10.23
CA THR A 101 0.06 -3.63 -10.18
C THR A 101 0.02 -4.89 -11.06
N LEU A 102 -0.85 -5.81 -10.68
CA LEU A 102 -1.19 -7.00 -11.46
C LEU A 102 -2.52 -6.72 -12.16
N LYS A 103 -2.46 -6.37 -13.46
CA LYS A 103 -3.65 -6.25 -14.30
C LYS A 103 -4.07 -7.64 -14.77
N THR A 104 -5.20 -8.12 -14.29
CA THR A 104 -5.72 -9.43 -14.69
C THR A 104 -6.38 -9.35 -16.06
N LYS A 105 -6.42 -10.48 -16.78
CA LYS A 105 -7.15 -10.57 -18.05
C LYS A 105 -8.65 -10.59 -17.76
N ASN A 106 -9.36 -9.63 -18.34
CA ASN A 106 -10.82 -9.50 -18.26
C ASN A 106 -11.33 -9.51 -16.81
N GLY A 107 -10.60 -8.92 -15.86
CA GLY A 107 -10.93 -8.98 -14.43
C GLY A 107 -10.39 -7.78 -13.64
N PRO A 108 -10.32 -7.90 -12.30
CA PRO A 108 -9.87 -6.81 -11.44
C PRO A 108 -8.37 -6.51 -11.53
N THR A 109 -7.94 -5.38 -10.98
CA THR A 109 -6.50 -5.03 -10.85
C THR A 109 -6.07 -5.15 -9.40
N TYR A 110 -5.02 -5.93 -9.13
CA TYR A 110 -4.47 -6.13 -7.80
C TYR A 110 -3.22 -5.26 -7.54
N PRO A 111 -3.01 -4.82 -6.30
CA PRO A 111 -3.84 -5.05 -5.11
C PRO A 111 -5.02 -4.07 -4.96
N ASP A 112 -5.20 -3.11 -5.87
CA ASP A 112 -6.18 -2.02 -5.74
C ASP A 112 -7.61 -2.49 -5.42
N VAL A 113 -8.04 -3.59 -6.06
CA VAL A 113 -9.36 -4.18 -5.86
C VAL A 113 -9.63 -4.58 -4.40
N LEU A 114 -8.58 -4.93 -3.63
CA LEU A 114 -8.70 -5.29 -2.21
C LEU A 114 -9.22 -4.14 -1.35
N LYS A 115 -9.05 -2.88 -1.78
CA LYS A 115 -9.52 -1.69 -1.06
C LYS A 115 -10.87 -1.20 -1.56
N LYS A 116 -11.16 -1.41 -2.84
CA LYS A 116 -12.27 -0.76 -3.55
C LYS A 116 -13.53 -1.63 -3.62
N ASN A 117 -13.39 -2.95 -3.55
CA ASN A 117 -14.45 -3.86 -3.94
C ASN A 117 -14.76 -4.88 -2.85
N ARG A 118 -15.99 -5.41 -2.90
CA ARG A 118 -16.42 -6.50 -2.02
C ARG A 118 -15.91 -7.84 -2.55
N PHE A 119 -15.52 -8.71 -1.63
CA PHE A 119 -15.12 -10.09 -1.93
C PHE A 119 -16.21 -11.05 -1.44
N LEU A 120 -16.61 -11.98 -2.30
CA LEU A 120 -17.56 -13.04 -1.98
C LEU A 120 -16.87 -14.40 -1.99
N LEU A 121 -17.00 -15.11 -0.88
CA LEU A 121 -16.65 -16.53 -0.76
C LEU A 121 -17.92 -17.29 -0.39
N ASN A 122 -18.31 -18.26 -1.22
CA ASN A 122 -19.54 -19.04 -1.04
C ASN A 122 -20.78 -18.16 -0.79
N LYS A 123 -20.96 -17.14 -1.64
CA LYS A 123 -22.05 -16.14 -1.57
C LYS A 123 -22.04 -15.24 -0.31
N LYS A 124 -21.05 -15.36 0.58
CA LYS A 124 -20.89 -14.51 1.78
C LYS A 124 -19.82 -13.45 1.57
N ILE A 125 -20.10 -12.22 2.01
CA ILE A 125 -19.11 -11.14 2.00
C ILE A 125 -18.01 -11.47 3.02
N ILE A 126 -16.76 -11.38 2.59
CA ILE A 126 -15.58 -11.57 3.44
C ILE A 126 -14.69 -10.33 3.47
N LYS A 127 -13.98 -10.12 4.59
CA LYS A 127 -13.02 -9.02 4.72
C LYS A 127 -11.63 -9.48 4.30
N VAL A 128 -11.21 -9.09 3.09
CA VAL A 128 -9.91 -9.43 2.51
C VAL A 128 -9.07 -8.16 2.44
N GLY A 129 -7.79 -8.22 2.80
CA GLY A 129 -6.92 -7.06 2.70
C GLY A 129 -5.44 -7.43 2.62
N TYR A 130 -4.65 -6.56 2.01
CA TYR A 130 -3.22 -6.78 1.83
C TYR A 130 -2.45 -6.54 3.13
N SER A 131 -1.73 -7.56 3.58
CA SER A 131 -0.98 -7.58 4.84
C SER A 131 0.35 -8.32 4.61
N PRO A 132 1.36 -7.67 4.01
CA PRO A 132 2.62 -8.31 3.62
C PRO A 132 3.48 -8.78 4.81
N LEU A 133 3.13 -8.37 6.02
CA LEU A 133 3.77 -8.80 7.28
C LEU A 133 2.90 -9.81 8.06
N GLY A 134 1.75 -10.21 7.51
CA GLY A 134 0.85 -11.14 8.17
C GLY A 134 0.22 -10.59 9.45
N LYS A 135 0.02 -9.27 9.53
CA LYS A 135 -0.79 -8.64 10.58
C LYS A 135 -2.24 -9.07 10.43
N ASN A 136 -2.92 -9.30 11.55
CA ASN A 136 -4.28 -9.83 11.60
C ASN A 136 -5.34 -8.71 11.56
N ASP A 137 -5.22 -7.82 10.57
CA ASP A 137 -6.09 -6.64 10.42
C ASP A 137 -7.40 -6.97 9.66
N TYR A 138 -7.43 -8.11 8.97
CA TYR A 138 -8.52 -8.60 8.13
C TYR A 138 -8.93 -10.03 8.50
N GLN A 139 -10.08 -10.48 7.99
CA GLN A 139 -10.48 -11.89 8.08
C GLN A 139 -9.53 -12.77 7.25
N TYR A 140 -9.17 -12.30 6.05
CA TYR A 140 -8.18 -12.91 5.18
C TYR A 140 -7.05 -11.89 4.91
N ASN A 141 -5.91 -12.12 5.55
CA ASN A 141 -4.74 -11.25 5.49
C ASN A 141 -3.83 -11.71 4.34
N VAL A 142 -3.94 -11.06 3.17
CA VAL A 142 -3.22 -11.41 1.95
C VAL A 142 -1.75 -11.06 2.12
N VAL A 143 -0.90 -12.08 2.26
CA VAL A 143 0.56 -11.93 2.40
C VAL A 143 1.26 -11.90 1.05
N ALA A 144 0.69 -12.55 0.02
CA ALA A 144 1.21 -12.55 -1.34
C ALA A 144 0.08 -12.70 -2.36
N ILE A 145 0.32 -12.19 -3.58
CA ILE A 145 -0.60 -12.26 -4.71
C ILE A 145 0.19 -12.76 -5.91
N ALA A 146 -0.32 -13.80 -6.58
CA ALA A 146 0.29 -14.37 -7.79
C ALA A 146 -0.77 -14.46 -8.89
N ASN A 147 -0.48 -13.92 -10.07
CA ASN A 147 -1.40 -13.91 -11.19
C ASN A 147 -0.77 -14.53 -12.43
N GLU A 148 -1.58 -15.29 -13.17
CA GLU A 148 -1.33 -15.56 -14.57
C GLU A 148 -2.53 -15.21 -15.44
N ASN A 149 -2.23 -14.61 -16.59
CA ASN A 149 -3.21 -14.26 -17.61
C ASN A 149 -3.15 -15.28 -18.74
N PHE A 150 -4.31 -15.84 -19.06
CA PHE A 150 -4.54 -16.64 -20.26
C PHE A 150 -5.17 -15.76 -21.36
N LYS A 151 -5.50 -16.37 -22.51
CA LYS A 151 -6.04 -15.65 -23.68
C LYS A 151 -7.29 -14.83 -23.36
N SER A 152 -8.22 -15.36 -22.58
CA SER A 152 -9.53 -14.74 -22.30
C SER A 152 -9.93 -14.72 -20.81
N TRP A 153 -9.07 -15.21 -19.93
CA TRP A 153 -9.33 -15.38 -18.50
C TRP A 153 -8.01 -15.34 -17.72
N HIS A 154 -8.08 -15.40 -16.39
CA HIS A 154 -6.91 -15.36 -15.52
C HIS A 154 -7.07 -16.29 -14.33
N ASN A 155 -5.95 -16.59 -13.68
CA ASN A 155 -5.90 -17.16 -12.34
C ASN A 155 -5.15 -16.21 -11.42
N THR A 156 -5.83 -15.63 -10.44
CA THR A 156 -5.17 -14.86 -9.37
C THR A 156 -5.30 -15.58 -8.04
N TYR A 157 -4.17 -16.01 -7.50
CA TYR A 157 -4.07 -16.63 -6.19
C TYR A 157 -3.75 -15.58 -5.12
N LEU A 158 -4.59 -15.52 -4.09
CA LEU A 158 -4.40 -14.73 -2.89
C LEU A 158 -3.97 -15.65 -1.76
N PHE A 159 -2.71 -15.54 -1.35
CA PHE A 159 -2.16 -16.31 -0.24
C PHE A 159 -2.47 -15.56 1.05
N CYS A 160 -3.32 -16.14 1.89
CA CYS A 160 -3.91 -15.47 3.05
C CYS A 160 -3.52 -16.14 4.36
N LEU A 161 -3.36 -15.34 5.40
CA LEU A 161 -3.37 -15.79 6.79
C LEU A 161 -4.73 -15.46 7.41
N MET A 162 -5.36 -16.44 8.04
CA MET A 162 -6.65 -16.31 8.72
C MET A 162 -6.52 -16.94 10.11
N LYS A 163 -6.45 -16.11 11.17
CA LYS A 163 -6.40 -16.55 12.59
C LYS A 163 -5.60 -17.85 12.79
N ASP A 164 -4.31 -17.78 12.43
CA ASP A 164 -3.33 -18.87 12.54
C ASP A 164 -3.42 -20.01 11.52
N LYS A 165 -4.23 -19.87 10.48
CA LYS A 165 -4.31 -20.80 9.36
C LYS A 165 -3.87 -20.14 8.06
N SER A 166 -3.09 -20.87 7.27
CA SER A 166 -2.80 -20.51 5.88
C SER A 166 -3.97 -20.94 4.98
N VAL A 167 -4.55 -20.02 4.22
CA VAL A 167 -5.64 -20.29 3.27
C VAL A 167 -5.29 -19.65 1.94
N ILE A 168 -5.57 -20.34 0.84
CA ILE A 168 -5.37 -19.81 -0.50
C ILE A 168 -6.74 -19.57 -1.13
N LEU A 169 -6.98 -18.34 -1.58
CA LEU A 169 -8.16 -17.97 -2.34
C LEU A 169 -7.79 -17.83 -3.82
N LEU A 170 -8.67 -18.27 -4.71
CA LEU A 170 -8.53 -18.16 -6.15
C LEU A 170 -9.62 -17.24 -6.70
N ASP A 171 -9.18 -16.21 -7.42
CA ASP A 171 -10.00 -15.33 -8.23
C ASP A 171 -9.83 -15.70 -9.72
N GLN A 172 -10.97 -15.91 -10.37
CA GLN A 172 -11.13 -16.12 -11.82
C GLN A 172 -12.29 -15.26 -12.35
N SER A 173 -12.74 -14.28 -11.55
CA SER A 173 -13.94 -13.51 -11.80
C SER A 173 -13.72 -12.51 -12.93
N LYS A 174 -14.72 -12.35 -13.80
CA LYS A 174 -14.65 -11.35 -14.87
C LYS A 174 -15.01 -9.94 -14.40
N ASN A 175 -15.77 -9.87 -13.30
CA ASN A 175 -16.25 -8.62 -12.72
C ASN A 175 -15.42 -8.29 -11.48
N ALA A 176 -15.12 -7.00 -11.31
CA ALA A 176 -14.43 -6.54 -10.11
C ALA A 176 -15.38 -6.34 -8.92
N ASN A 177 -16.70 -6.17 -9.10
CA ASN A 177 -17.63 -5.91 -7.99
C ASN A 177 -18.93 -6.74 -8.09
N PRO A 178 -19.11 -7.78 -7.26
CA PRO A 178 -18.13 -8.32 -6.33
C PRO A 178 -17.03 -9.12 -7.03
N VAL A 179 -15.85 -9.21 -6.40
CA VAL A 179 -14.85 -10.23 -6.75
C VAL A 179 -15.29 -11.56 -6.15
N MET A 180 -15.48 -12.57 -7.00
CA MET A 180 -15.86 -13.90 -6.55
C MET A 180 -14.63 -14.78 -6.39
N VAL A 181 -14.38 -15.25 -5.17
CA VAL A 181 -13.24 -16.10 -4.84
C VAL A 181 -13.68 -17.48 -4.37
N LYS A 182 -12.81 -18.46 -4.57
CA LYS A 182 -12.97 -19.85 -4.10
C LYS A 182 -11.77 -20.24 -3.24
N VAL A 183 -11.97 -21.11 -2.25
CA VAL A 183 -10.83 -21.74 -1.55
C VAL A 183 -10.20 -22.76 -2.49
N VAL A 184 -8.87 -22.69 -2.63
CA VAL A 184 -8.09 -23.63 -3.43
C VAL A 184 -8.03 -24.98 -2.73
N LYS A 185 -8.32 -26.06 -3.46
CA LYS A 185 -8.31 -27.44 -2.94
C LYS A 185 -7.06 -28.25 -3.32
N ASP A 186 -6.14 -27.67 -4.10
CA ASP A 186 -4.91 -28.35 -4.51
C ASP A 186 -4.08 -28.75 -3.28
N LYS A 187 -3.87 -30.05 -3.08
CA LYS A 187 -3.22 -30.58 -1.88
C LYS A 187 -1.75 -30.16 -1.79
N LYS A 188 -1.04 -30.16 -2.92
CA LYS A 188 0.39 -29.85 -2.95
C LYS A 188 0.63 -28.38 -2.64
N LEU A 189 -0.09 -27.49 -3.32
CA LEU A 189 0.05 -26.05 -3.14
C LEU A 189 -0.33 -25.62 -1.72
N ASN A 190 -1.43 -26.17 -1.17
CA ASN A 190 -1.82 -25.88 0.23
C ASN A 190 -0.78 -26.41 1.23
N LYS A 191 -0.23 -27.61 1.01
CA LYS A 191 0.82 -28.18 1.87
C LYS A 191 2.08 -27.32 1.84
N ASP A 192 2.52 -26.92 0.65
CA ASP A 192 3.72 -26.09 0.48
C ASP A 192 3.56 -24.73 1.17
N PHE A 193 2.41 -24.06 0.98
CA PHE A 193 2.14 -22.78 1.64
C PHE A 193 2.06 -22.91 3.16
N SER A 194 1.39 -23.95 3.67
CA SER A 194 1.29 -24.23 5.10
C SER A 194 2.67 -24.47 5.73
N LYS A 195 3.52 -25.28 5.08
CA LYS A 195 4.90 -25.53 5.54
C LYS A 195 5.72 -24.25 5.65
N ILE A 196 5.61 -23.35 4.66
CA ILE A 196 6.32 -22.07 4.66
C ILE A 196 5.79 -21.15 5.77
N TYR A 197 4.49 -21.16 6.01
CA TYR A 197 3.88 -20.37 7.07
C TYR A 197 4.38 -20.80 8.46
N THR A 198 4.43 -22.10 8.73
CA THR A 198 4.80 -22.66 10.05
C THR A 198 6.30 -22.77 10.30
N GLU A 199 7.13 -22.52 9.28
CA GLU A 199 8.58 -22.47 9.42
C GLU A 199 9.01 -21.37 10.41
N LYS A 200 9.94 -21.71 11.31
CA LYS A 200 10.47 -20.82 12.35
C LYS A 200 11.55 -19.90 11.79
#